data_AF-A0A1Z7Z383-F1
#
_entry.id   AF-A0A1Z7Z383-F1
#
_cell.length_a   1.000
_cell.length_b   1.000
_cell.length_c   1.000
_cell.angle_alpha   90.00
_cell.angle_beta   90.00
_cell.angle_gamma   90.00
#
_symmetry.space_group_name_H-M   'P 1'
#
loop_
_entity.id
_entity.type
_entity.pdbx_description
1 polymer ?
#
loop_
_entity_poly.entity_id
_entity_poly.type
_entity_poly.pdbx_seq_one_letter_code
_entity_poly.pdbx_strand_id
1 'polypeptide(L)'
;MGQNYVLCSIQNDYVIIESTDNIPAISDNGDGTITLTHQDQNITDIFAEYTIYNFYQAFPESNGELFKYYVISHGNKTLLNTLYNDVSSDIFFIDQEYPSITMSSNLINLLHNKTYKLIKYCSNIPEDGQYCEDNEQNIPDGFELKIAFNYDINDDIMYAESVGLSPCGNSFSIGLKGGHPDFNEFTNDKLQLWKSTESVSSESNFSDPCHYIEEMLYSMLDIGCLEFHVGNLIIYNGIENGQIILERETGIFSTDFMTFENHNLSINESTLRQIKLFQLEANPYLQISGLENQLISIEIFNVSGQRIVSETPFEINSINISKFKKGLYFIKLSTSNNQQSVVKFLKK
;
A
#
# COMPACT_ATOMS: atom_id res chain seq x y z
N MET A 1 10.42 19.01 -14.43
CA MET A 1 9.69 18.60 -13.21
C MET A 1 10.66 17.74 -12.42
N GLY A 2 10.78 17.95 -11.11
CA GLY A 2 11.76 17.23 -10.29
C GLY A 2 11.31 15.80 -10.00
N GLN A 3 12.27 14.89 -9.89
CA GLN A 3 12.07 13.55 -9.32
C GLN A 3 12.26 13.63 -7.81
N ASN A 4 11.42 12.93 -7.04
CA ASN A 4 11.51 12.90 -5.58
C ASN A 4 11.24 11.49 -5.05
N TYR A 5 11.82 11.19 -3.88
CA TYR A 5 11.42 10.05 -3.06
C TYR A 5 10.10 10.37 -2.35
N VAL A 6 9.19 9.40 -2.33
CA VAL A 6 7.90 9.50 -1.62
C VAL A 6 7.82 8.56 -0.41
N LEU A 7 8.66 7.52 -0.37
CA LEU A 7 8.75 6.54 0.71
C LEU A 7 10.00 6.80 1.56
N CYS A 8 9.77 7.10 2.84
CA CYS A 8 10.77 7.31 3.89
C CYS A 8 10.42 6.41 5.08
N SER A 9 10.75 5.13 5.01
CA SER A 9 10.26 4.15 5.99
C SER A 9 10.89 4.23 7.38
N ILE A 10 12.07 4.86 7.52
CA ILE A 10 12.74 4.99 8.82
C ILE A 10 12.09 6.13 9.61
N GLN A 11 11.69 5.81 10.84
CA GLN A 11 11.04 6.77 11.74
C GLN A 11 12.09 7.70 12.35
N ASN A 12 11.71 8.96 12.55
CA ASN A 12 12.54 9.99 13.13
C ASN A 12 11.81 10.64 14.29
N ASP A 13 12.43 10.62 15.46
CA ASP A 13 11.82 11.15 16.66
C ASP A 13 12.77 12.06 17.41
N TYR A 14 12.22 13.07 18.08
CA TYR A 14 13.00 14.02 18.86
C TYR A 14 13.31 13.49 20.26
N VAL A 15 14.55 13.69 20.69
CA VAL A 15 15.00 13.54 22.08
C VAL A 15 15.67 14.86 22.48
N ILE A 16 15.26 15.43 23.61
CA ILE A 16 15.84 16.66 24.14
C ILE A 16 16.93 16.29 25.15
N ILE A 17 18.12 16.86 24.96
CA ILE A 17 19.30 16.60 25.81
C ILE A 17 19.82 17.94 26.34
N GLU A 18 19.64 18.15 27.65
CA GLU A 18 20.02 19.40 28.32
C GLU A 18 21.53 19.56 28.50
N SER A 19 22.23 18.46 28.81
CA SER A 19 23.67 18.45 29.08
C SER A 19 24.44 17.81 27.94
N THR A 20 25.51 18.46 27.47
CA THR A 20 26.39 17.89 26.44
C THR A 20 27.09 16.61 26.89
N ASP A 21 27.22 16.39 28.20
CA ASP A 21 27.82 15.16 28.74
C ASP A 21 26.93 13.93 28.53
N ASN A 22 25.63 14.14 28.28
CA ASN A 22 24.64 13.09 28.03
C ASN A 22 24.47 12.76 26.55
N ILE A 23 25.19 13.43 25.65
CA ILE A 23 25.14 13.14 24.21
C ILE A 23 25.84 11.80 23.98
N PRO A 24 25.17 10.78 23.41
CA PRO A 24 25.81 9.51 23.10
C PRO A 24 26.94 9.67 22.08
N ALA A 25 27.99 8.87 22.24
CA ALA A 25 29.01 8.71 21.22
C ALA A 25 28.49 7.77 20.12
N ILE A 26 28.76 8.13 18.86
CA ILE A 26 28.27 7.46 17.67
C ILE A 26 29.41 6.67 17.01
N SER A 27 29.15 5.43 16.62
CA SER A 27 30.00 4.64 15.73
C SER A 27 29.19 4.17 14.52
N ASP A 28 29.72 4.36 13.32
CA ASP A 28 29.16 3.81 12.09
C ASP A 28 29.49 2.31 11.99
N ASN A 29 28.49 1.49 11.66
CA ASN A 29 28.63 0.04 11.50
C ASN A 29 29.01 -0.36 10.06
N GLY A 30 28.92 0.56 9.09
CA GLY A 30 29.26 0.34 7.68
C GLY A 30 28.15 -0.35 6.88
N ASP A 31 26.96 -0.53 7.47
CA ASP A 31 25.79 -1.18 6.87
C ASP A 31 24.55 -0.28 6.82
N GLY A 32 24.72 1.04 7.05
CA GLY A 32 23.62 1.99 7.14
C GLY A 32 23.05 2.17 8.56
N THR A 33 23.58 1.44 9.54
CA THR A 33 23.21 1.58 10.96
C THR A 33 24.35 2.18 11.79
N ILE A 34 24.01 2.65 12.99
CA ILE A 34 24.95 3.18 13.96
C ILE A 34 24.82 2.46 15.31
N THR A 35 25.91 2.47 16.07
CA THR A 35 25.91 2.12 17.49
C THR A 35 26.03 3.39 18.32
N LEU A 36 25.13 3.55 19.29
CA LEU A 36 25.18 4.60 20.30
C LEU A 36 25.76 4.04 21.60
N THR A 37 26.69 4.78 22.20
CA THR A 37 27.24 4.47 23.53
C THR A 37 27.13 5.68 24.43
N HIS A 38 26.77 5.46 25.68
CA HIS A 38 26.57 6.50 26.69
C HIS A 38 27.45 6.23 27.92
N GLN A 39 27.75 7.27 28.70
CA GLN A 39 28.58 7.12 29.91
C GLN A 39 27.91 6.22 30.97
N ASP A 40 26.57 6.19 30.97
CA ASP A 40 25.77 5.21 31.70
C ASP A 40 25.64 3.92 30.87
N GLN A 41 26.09 2.80 31.45
CA GLN A 41 26.04 1.49 30.80
C GLN A 41 24.59 1.03 30.56
N ASN A 42 23.64 1.34 31.43
CA ASN A 42 22.26 0.92 31.25
C ASN A 42 21.65 1.53 29.98
N ILE A 43 21.99 2.80 29.68
CA ILE A 43 21.55 3.49 28.46
C ILE A 43 22.20 2.86 27.23
N THR A 44 23.48 2.50 27.32
CA THR A 44 24.18 1.77 26.24
C THR A 44 23.52 0.42 25.98
N ASP A 45 23.14 -0.30 27.03
CA ASP A 45 22.48 -1.60 26.91
C ASP A 45 21.10 -1.46 26.26
N ILE A 46 20.33 -0.42 26.62
CA ILE A 46 19.07 -0.10 25.92
C ILE A 46 19.32 0.10 24.43
N PHE A 47 20.27 0.97 24.04
CA PHE A 47 20.54 1.21 22.61
C PHE A 47 20.96 -0.06 21.86
N ALA A 48 21.69 -0.97 22.51
CA ALA A 48 22.15 -2.21 21.91
C ALA A 48 21.01 -3.20 21.58
N GLU A 49 19.83 -3.04 22.17
CA GLU A 49 18.65 -3.88 21.87
C GLU A 49 17.92 -3.46 20.58
N TYR A 50 18.24 -2.28 20.03
CA TYR A 50 17.52 -1.70 18.89
C TYR A 50 18.43 -1.39 17.71
N THR A 51 17.90 -1.51 16.50
CA THR A 51 18.54 -0.98 15.30
C THR A 51 18.33 0.52 15.22
N ILE A 52 19.43 1.27 15.26
CA ILE A 52 19.46 2.73 15.15
C ILE A 52 20.15 3.06 13.82
N TYR A 53 19.50 3.90 13.02
CA TYR A 53 19.99 4.25 11.68
C TYR A 53 20.79 5.55 11.70
N ASN A 54 20.41 6.49 12.57
CA ASN A 54 21.07 7.77 12.68
C ASN A 54 20.79 8.44 14.03
N PHE A 55 21.67 9.36 14.43
CA PHE A 55 21.49 10.20 15.60
C PHE A 55 22.22 11.52 15.35
N TYR A 56 21.48 12.62 15.29
CA TYR A 56 22.05 13.91 14.93
C TYR A 56 21.31 15.07 15.57
N GLN A 57 21.99 16.21 15.70
CA GLN A 57 21.39 17.42 16.22
C GLN A 57 20.43 18.01 15.18
N ALA A 58 19.18 18.26 15.57
CA ALA A 58 18.14 18.72 14.66
C ALA A 58 18.37 20.16 14.15
N PHE A 59 18.83 21.03 15.05
CA PHE A 59 19.01 22.46 14.78
C PHE A 59 20.44 22.93 15.12
N PRO A 60 21.47 22.43 14.40
CA PRO A 60 22.87 22.65 14.76
C PRO A 60 23.33 24.11 14.63
N GLU A 61 22.64 24.89 13.81
CA GLU A 61 22.94 26.33 13.61
C GLU A 61 22.17 27.24 14.59
N SER A 62 21.29 26.68 15.41
CA SER A 62 20.51 27.45 16.38
C SER A 62 21.34 27.83 17.60
N ASN A 63 20.98 28.94 18.25
CA ASN A 63 21.49 29.30 19.58
C ASN A 63 20.33 29.25 20.57
N GLY A 64 20.49 28.58 21.72
CA GLY A 64 19.47 28.49 22.77
C GLY A 64 18.75 27.14 22.83
N GLU A 65 17.46 27.13 23.18
CA GLU A 65 16.70 25.91 23.48
C GLU A 65 16.63 24.91 22.33
N LEU A 66 16.52 25.37 21.07
CA LEU A 66 16.47 24.49 19.90
C LEU A 66 17.76 23.69 19.71
N PHE A 67 18.90 24.15 20.24
CA PHE A 67 20.18 23.44 20.15
C PHE A 67 20.16 22.11 20.93
N LYS A 68 19.19 21.93 21.85
CA LYS A 68 19.07 20.73 22.68
C LYS A 68 18.32 19.58 22.00
N TYR A 69 17.73 19.82 20.82
CA TYR A 69 16.94 18.82 20.11
C TYR A 69 17.85 17.94 19.25
N TYR A 70 17.76 16.64 19.47
CA TYR A 70 18.38 15.61 18.66
C TYR A 70 17.30 14.77 17.99
N VAL A 71 17.57 14.29 16.79
CA VAL A 71 16.76 13.29 16.11
C VAL A 71 17.44 11.95 16.28
N ILE A 72 16.67 10.94 16.69
CA ILE A 72 17.04 9.54 16.62
C ILE A 72 16.24 8.87 15.50
N SER A 73 16.94 8.25 14.56
CA SER A 73 16.32 7.51 13.47
C SER A 73 16.28 6.02 13.81
N HIS A 74 15.08 5.43 13.86
CA HIS A 74 14.89 4.07 14.36
C HIS A 74 13.79 3.31 13.62
N GLY A 75 13.78 1.98 13.78
CA GLY A 75 12.74 1.11 13.23
C GLY A 75 11.66 0.69 14.23
N ASN A 76 11.70 1.11 15.50
CA ASN A 76 10.81 0.57 16.52
C ASN A 76 10.53 1.58 17.64
N LYS A 77 9.27 2.02 17.76
CA LYS A 77 8.82 2.97 18.79
C LYS A 77 8.99 2.46 20.23
N THR A 78 9.12 1.14 20.42
CA THR A 78 9.44 0.60 21.75
C THR A 78 10.73 1.20 22.31
N LEU A 79 11.72 1.54 21.48
CA LEU A 79 12.94 2.23 21.91
C LEU A 79 12.62 3.51 22.70
N LEU A 80 11.71 4.36 22.18
CA LEU A 80 11.37 5.61 22.87
C LEU A 80 10.57 5.38 24.14
N ASN A 81 9.68 4.40 24.16
CA ASN A 81 8.98 4.04 25.40
C ASN A 81 9.95 3.50 26.46
N THR A 82 10.95 2.71 26.06
CA THR A 82 12.00 2.22 26.97
C THR A 82 12.82 3.38 27.50
N LEU A 83 13.28 4.30 26.63
CA LEU A 83 14.01 5.49 27.07
C LEU A 83 13.16 6.37 28.00
N TYR A 84 11.89 6.61 27.67
CA TYR A 84 10.97 7.42 28.49
C TYR A 84 10.74 6.82 29.89
N ASN A 85 10.60 5.50 29.98
CA ASN A 85 10.28 4.83 31.24
C ASN A 85 11.50 4.54 32.12
N ASP A 86 12.63 4.20 31.48
CA ASP A 86 13.79 3.65 32.19
C ASP A 86 14.96 4.65 32.30
N VAL A 87 14.93 5.76 31.56
CA VAL A 87 15.94 6.83 31.61
C VAL A 87 15.36 8.09 32.24
N SER A 88 16.13 8.73 33.13
CA SER A 88 15.72 9.98 33.76
C SER A 88 15.50 11.08 32.71
N SER A 89 14.42 11.84 32.85
CA SER A 89 14.12 13.01 32.01
C SER A 89 15.19 14.11 32.08
N ASP A 90 16.04 14.11 33.11
CA ASP A 90 17.18 15.04 33.20
C ASP A 90 18.33 14.64 32.25
N ILE A 91 18.32 13.39 31.77
CA ILE A 91 19.27 12.86 30.78
C ILE A 91 18.67 12.98 29.39
N PHE A 92 17.54 12.29 29.16
CA PHE A 92 16.78 12.32 27.92
C PHE A 92 15.35 12.71 28.21
N PHE A 93 14.97 13.89 27.75
CA PHE A 93 13.59 14.30 27.81
C PHE A 93 12.89 13.91 26.50
N ILE A 94 11.87 13.09 26.64
CA ILE A 94 10.94 12.66 25.59
C ILE A 94 9.58 13.20 26.01
N ASP A 95 8.93 14.00 25.16
CA ASP A 95 7.70 14.75 25.52
C ASP A 95 6.63 13.84 26.14
N GLN A 96 6.45 12.65 25.57
CA GLN A 96 5.51 11.64 26.03
C GLN A 96 5.89 10.25 25.51
N GLU A 97 5.49 9.21 26.23
CA GLU A 97 5.49 7.85 25.67
C GLU A 97 4.48 7.72 24.53
N TYR A 98 4.67 6.71 23.69
CA TYR A 98 3.69 6.27 22.70
C TYR A 98 2.71 5.29 23.36
N PRO A 99 1.51 5.72 23.76
CA PRO A 99 0.52 4.79 24.31
C PRO A 99 -0.01 3.89 23.20
N SER A 100 -0.30 2.64 23.55
CA SER A 100 -0.94 1.68 22.66
C SER A 100 -2.04 0.94 23.42
N ILE A 101 -3.15 0.69 22.74
CA ILE A 101 -4.23 -0.17 23.23
C ILE A 101 -4.19 -1.53 22.53
N THR A 102 -4.77 -2.55 23.15
CA THR A 102 -4.86 -3.88 22.53
C THR A 102 -5.76 -3.86 21.31
N MET A 103 -5.31 -4.47 20.21
CA MET A 103 -6.07 -4.50 18.96
C MET A 103 -7.39 -5.27 19.08
N SER A 104 -8.45 -4.78 18.44
CA SER A 104 -9.75 -5.46 18.45
C SER A 104 -9.72 -6.77 17.65
N SER A 105 -10.49 -7.76 18.10
CA SER A 105 -10.70 -8.99 17.33
C SER A 105 -11.42 -8.74 16.01
N ASN A 106 -12.22 -7.68 15.90
CA ASN A 106 -12.89 -7.31 14.64
C ASN A 106 -11.86 -6.88 13.60
N LEU A 107 -10.93 -6.01 13.99
CA LEU A 107 -9.87 -5.52 13.11
C LEU A 107 -8.89 -6.65 12.74
N ILE A 108 -8.53 -7.51 13.71
CA ILE A 108 -7.72 -8.71 13.44
C ILE A 108 -8.42 -9.61 12.42
N ASN A 109 -9.70 -9.94 12.62
CA ASN A 109 -10.47 -10.76 11.69
C ASN A 109 -10.64 -10.10 10.32
N LEU A 110 -10.70 -8.76 10.29
CA LEU A 110 -10.80 -8.00 9.05
C LEU A 110 -9.52 -8.14 8.20
N LEU A 111 -8.34 -8.13 8.82
CA LEU A 111 -7.06 -8.00 8.11
C LEU A 111 -6.21 -9.26 8.07
N HIS A 112 -6.17 -10.05 9.14
CA HIS A 112 -5.23 -11.16 9.29
C HIS A 112 -5.31 -12.18 8.15
N ASN A 113 -4.14 -12.55 7.59
CA ASN A 113 -3.96 -13.49 6.49
C ASN A 113 -4.73 -13.11 5.22
N LYS A 114 -4.86 -11.80 4.96
CA LYS A 114 -5.51 -11.29 3.76
C LYS A 114 -4.60 -10.35 3.01
N THR A 115 -4.80 -10.32 1.70
CA THR A 115 -4.15 -9.37 0.79
C THR A 115 -5.23 -8.51 0.17
N TYR A 116 -4.96 -7.22 0.11
CA TYR A 116 -5.88 -6.21 -0.38
C TYR A 116 -5.23 -5.45 -1.53
N LYS A 117 -5.95 -5.31 -2.64
CA LYS A 117 -5.53 -4.55 -3.83
C LYS A 117 -6.19 -3.18 -3.79
N LEU A 118 -5.41 -2.11 -4.00
CA LEU A 118 -5.95 -0.76 -4.12
C LEU A 118 -6.84 -0.67 -5.36
N ILE A 119 -8.03 -0.09 -5.22
CA ILE A 119 -8.95 0.13 -6.34
C ILE A 119 -9.34 1.59 -6.51
N LYS A 120 -9.35 2.36 -5.43
CA LYS A 120 -9.74 3.76 -5.45
C LYS A 120 -9.05 4.57 -4.36
N TYR A 121 -8.96 5.87 -4.56
CA TYR A 121 -8.39 6.81 -3.60
C TYR A 121 -9.15 8.13 -3.63
N CYS A 122 -9.07 8.90 -2.54
CA CYS A 122 -9.67 10.20 -2.42
C CYS A 122 -8.99 11.03 -1.33
N SER A 123 -8.78 12.33 -1.61
CA SER A 123 -8.42 13.33 -0.61
C SER A 123 -9.57 14.30 -0.38
N ASN A 124 -9.84 14.65 0.88
CA ASN A 124 -10.81 15.67 1.25
C ASN A 124 -10.12 17.03 1.54
N ILE A 125 -8.82 17.20 1.25
CA ILE A 125 -8.02 18.42 1.49
C ILE A 125 -8.51 19.60 0.62
N PRO A 126 -8.93 20.75 1.21
CA PRO A 126 -9.25 21.94 0.43
C PRO A 126 -8.07 22.93 0.33
N GLU A 127 -7.58 23.22 -0.88
CA GLU A 127 -6.97 24.52 -1.21
C GLU A 127 -7.52 25.11 -2.53
N ASP A 128 -7.78 24.27 -3.53
CA ASP A 128 -8.69 24.54 -4.65
C ASP A 128 -10.04 23.80 -4.52
N GLY A 129 -10.24 23.13 -3.39
CA GLY A 129 -11.53 22.77 -2.80
C GLY A 129 -12.27 21.59 -3.42
N GLN A 130 -11.65 20.78 -4.28
CA GLN A 130 -12.34 19.62 -4.86
C GLN A 130 -12.35 18.44 -3.89
N TYR A 131 -13.33 18.52 -3.00
CA TYR A 131 -13.94 17.40 -2.32
C TYR A 131 -14.26 16.29 -3.35
N CYS A 132 -13.94 15.03 -3.06
CA CYS A 132 -14.54 13.91 -3.79
C CYS A 132 -16.02 13.70 -3.44
N GLU A 133 -16.80 14.76 -3.16
CA GLU A 133 -18.10 14.68 -2.47
C GLU A 133 -19.10 13.83 -3.25
N ASP A 134 -18.79 13.57 -4.52
CA ASP A 134 -19.58 12.75 -5.42
C ASP A 134 -18.88 11.55 -6.06
N ASN A 135 -17.54 11.37 -6.03
CA ASN A 135 -16.87 10.19 -6.63
C ASN A 135 -15.41 9.99 -6.16
N GLU A 136 -15.15 8.86 -5.48
CA GLU A 136 -13.81 8.28 -5.36
C GLU A 136 -13.10 8.18 -6.73
N GLN A 137 -11.80 8.48 -6.79
CA GLN A 137 -11.02 8.36 -8.02
C GLN A 137 -10.63 6.89 -8.24
N ASN A 138 -10.83 6.39 -9.46
CA ASN A 138 -10.35 5.05 -9.84
C ASN A 138 -8.83 5.07 -10.02
N ILE A 139 -8.18 3.98 -9.67
CA ILE A 139 -6.77 3.78 -10.03
C ILE A 139 -6.60 3.73 -11.57
N PRO A 140 -5.44 4.16 -12.10
CA PRO A 140 -5.13 4.03 -13.53
C PRO A 140 -5.13 2.58 -14.01
N ASP A 141 -5.46 2.36 -15.29
CA ASP A 141 -5.40 1.03 -15.90
C ASP A 141 -3.98 0.42 -15.76
N GLY A 142 -3.92 -0.82 -15.26
CA GLY A 142 -2.65 -1.53 -15.03
C GLY A 142 -1.90 -1.13 -13.76
N PHE A 143 -2.43 -0.20 -12.95
CA PHE A 143 -1.91 0.10 -11.63
C PHE A 143 -2.18 -1.07 -10.67
N GLU A 144 -1.12 -1.72 -10.20
CA GLU A 144 -1.22 -2.86 -9.28
C GLU A 144 -0.45 -2.56 -8.01
N LEU A 145 -1.18 -2.20 -6.95
CA LEU A 145 -0.65 -2.04 -5.61
C LEU A 145 -1.43 -2.93 -4.66
N LYS A 146 -0.71 -3.77 -3.90
CA LYS A 146 -1.30 -4.75 -2.99
C LYS A 146 -0.59 -4.71 -1.64
N ILE A 147 -1.36 -4.86 -0.58
CA ILE A 147 -0.87 -4.92 0.79
C ILE A 147 -1.32 -6.23 1.42
N ALA A 148 -0.38 -7.01 1.96
CA ALA A 148 -0.65 -8.19 2.76
C ALA A 148 -0.64 -7.82 4.24
N PHE A 149 -1.62 -8.33 4.98
CA PHE A 149 -1.75 -8.10 6.42
C PHE A 149 -1.63 -9.41 7.20
N ASN A 150 -0.75 -9.42 8.22
CA ASN A 150 -0.52 -10.56 9.08
C ASN A 150 -0.42 -10.11 10.54
N TYR A 151 -1.14 -10.77 11.43
CA TYR A 151 -1.21 -10.40 12.85
C TYR A 151 -0.32 -11.34 13.64
N ASP A 152 0.57 -10.77 14.45
CA ASP A 152 1.36 -11.48 15.44
C ASP A 152 0.74 -11.30 16.82
N ILE A 153 0.25 -12.42 17.36
CA ILE A 153 -0.42 -12.46 18.66
C ILE A 153 0.53 -12.24 19.83
N ASN A 154 1.82 -12.52 19.69
CA ASN A 154 2.76 -12.41 20.81
C ASN A 154 3.10 -10.95 21.09
N ASP A 155 3.28 -10.17 20.03
CA ASP A 155 3.66 -8.76 20.11
C ASP A 155 2.45 -7.80 20.04
N ASP A 156 1.26 -8.33 19.71
CA ASP A 156 0.05 -7.55 19.38
C ASP A 156 0.32 -6.52 18.27
N ILE A 157 0.85 -7.03 17.14
CA ILE A 157 1.25 -6.22 15.98
C ILE A 157 0.57 -6.75 14.72
N MET A 158 -0.05 -5.86 13.96
CA MET A 158 -0.49 -6.10 12.59
C MET A 158 0.60 -5.67 11.63
N TYR A 159 1.30 -6.63 11.04
CA TYR A 159 2.23 -6.37 9.95
C TYR A 159 1.45 -6.05 8.67
N ALA A 160 1.85 -4.99 7.98
CA ALA A 160 1.35 -4.58 6.68
C ALA A 160 2.53 -4.46 5.71
N GLU A 161 2.47 -5.21 4.60
CA GLU A 161 3.60 -5.37 3.68
C GLU A 161 3.15 -5.22 2.24
N SER A 162 3.88 -4.45 1.44
CA SER A 162 3.64 -4.40 0.00
C SER A 162 3.93 -5.76 -0.65
N VAL A 163 3.01 -6.25 -1.49
CA VAL A 163 3.24 -7.49 -2.25
C VAL A 163 4.03 -7.18 -3.52
N GLY A 164 5.36 -7.30 -3.41
CA GLY A 164 6.29 -6.92 -4.48
C GLY A 164 6.53 -5.42 -4.54
N LEU A 165 7.10 -4.96 -5.66
CA LEU A 165 7.28 -3.53 -5.91
C LEU A 165 5.96 -2.89 -6.35
N SER A 166 5.71 -1.69 -5.83
CA SER A 166 4.66 -0.80 -6.30
C SER A 166 4.94 -0.30 -7.73
N PRO A 167 3.96 0.32 -8.40
CA PRO A 167 4.16 0.86 -9.75
C PRO A 167 5.27 1.91 -9.89
N CYS A 168 5.57 2.71 -8.87
CA CYS A 168 6.73 3.61 -8.85
C CYS A 168 8.02 2.92 -8.35
N GLY A 169 8.02 1.61 -8.13
CA GLY A 169 9.21 0.84 -7.77
C GLY A 169 9.56 0.85 -6.29
N ASN A 170 8.57 1.05 -5.41
CA ASN A 170 8.74 1.10 -3.96
C ASN A 170 8.25 -0.18 -3.29
N SER A 171 8.76 -0.53 -2.10
CA SER A 171 8.19 -1.60 -1.28
C SER A 171 8.42 -1.34 0.20
N PHE A 172 7.43 -1.61 1.05
CA PHE A 172 7.51 -1.39 2.49
C PHE A 172 7.11 -2.63 3.29
N SER A 173 7.62 -2.69 4.53
CA SER A 173 7.16 -3.60 5.58
C SER A 173 7.10 -2.80 6.89
N ILE A 174 5.90 -2.73 7.46
CA ILE A 174 5.62 -2.00 8.70
C ILE A 174 4.84 -2.87 9.68
N GLY A 175 4.97 -2.59 10.97
CA GLY A 175 4.15 -3.14 12.03
C GLY A 175 3.29 -2.06 12.65
N LEU A 176 1.98 -2.30 12.70
CA LEU A 176 0.98 -1.41 13.25
C LEU A 176 0.50 -1.93 14.61
N LYS A 177 0.43 -1.06 15.61
CA LYS A 177 -0.19 -1.35 16.91
C LYS A 177 -1.51 -0.61 17.07
N GLY A 178 -2.32 -1.01 18.04
CA GLY A 178 -3.54 -0.29 18.39
C GLY A 178 -3.23 1.19 18.65
N GLY A 179 -4.05 2.06 18.07
CA GLY A 179 -3.84 3.50 18.06
C GLY A 179 -3.77 4.12 19.46
N HIS A 180 -3.18 5.30 19.55
CA HIS A 180 -3.19 6.06 20.79
C HIS A 180 -4.64 6.47 21.12
N PRO A 181 -5.08 6.43 22.38
CA PRO A 181 -6.41 6.88 22.73
C PRO A 181 -6.56 8.37 22.41
N ASP A 182 -7.58 8.73 21.64
CA ASP A 182 -7.94 10.14 21.49
C ASP A 182 -8.58 10.62 22.80
N PHE A 183 -8.48 11.92 23.08
CA PHE A 183 -8.91 12.54 24.35
C PHE A 183 -10.32 12.13 24.84
N ASN A 184 -11.19 11.63 23.95
CA ASN A 184 -12.57 11.25 24.27
C ASN A 184 -12.99 9.83 23.84
N GLU A 185 -12.16 9.03 23.17
CA GLU A 185 -12.57 7.72 22.63
C GLU A 185 -11.45 6.68 22.66
N PHE A 186 -11.62 5.66 23.49
CA PHE A 186 -10.81 4.43 23.46
C PHE A 186 -11.42 3.47 22.44
N THR A 187 -11.03 3.58 21.17
CA THR A 187 -11.46 2.65 20.12
C THR A 187 -10.30 1.76 19.72
N ASN A 188 -10.43 0.45 19.96
CA ASN A 188 -9.41 -0.55 19.61
C ASN A 188 -9.38 -0.93 18.12
N ASP A 189 -10.08 -0.16 17.30
CA ASP A 189 -10.16 -0.31 15.84
C ASP A 189 -9.26 0.69 15.09
N LYS A 190 -8.49 1.51 15.81
CA LYS A 190 -7.50 2.43 15.24
C LYS A 190 -6.10 1.83 15.30
N LEU A 191 -5.22 2.27 14.41
CA LEU A 191 -3.85 1.80 14.27
C LEU A 191 -2.85 2.95 14.21
N GLN A 192 -1.64 2.72 14.69
CA GLN A 192 -0.50 3.63 14.54
C GLN A 192 0.74 2.85 14.10
N LEU A 193 1.62 3.51 13.36
CA LEU A 193 2.93 2.94 13.04
C LEU A 193 3.71 2.64 14.32
N TRP A 194 4.28 1.44 14.42
CA TRP A 194 5.06 1.00 15.57
C TRP A 194 6.43 0.46 15.17
N LYS A 195 6.46 -0.41 14.15
CA LYS A 195 7.69 -0.95 13.57
C LYS A 195 7.80 -0.53 12.11
N SER A 196 9.02 -0.28 11.67
CA SER A 196 9.36 -0.11 10.27
C SER A 196 10.78 -0.63 10.01
N THR A 197 11.03 -1.03 8.78
CA THR A 197 12.35 -1.49 8.32
C THR A 197 12.77 -0.68 7.11
N GLU A 198 14.06 -0.75 6.75
CA GLU A 198 14.49 -0.18 5.47
C GLU A 198 13.67 -0.77 4.32
N SER A 199 13.23 0.13 3.45
CA SER A 199 12.38 -0.16 2.31
C SER A 199 13.16 -0.03 1.01
N VAL A 200 12.62 -0.60 -0.07
CA VAL A 200 13.06 -0.21 -1.41
C VAL A 200 12.35 1.11 -1.73
N SER A 201 13.11 2.18 -1.87
CA SER A 201 12.61 3.51 -2.21
C SER A 201 13.22 3.97 -3.54
N SER A 202 12.36 4.41 -4.45
CA SER A 202 12.69 4.84 -5.80
C SER A 202 12.14 6.24 -6.04
N GLU A 203 12.90 7.07 -6.76
CA GLU A 203 12.42 8.39 -7.16
C GLU A 203 11.34 8.27 -8.24
N SER A 204 10.33 9.13 -8.16
CA SER A 204 9.27 9.25 -9.18
C SER A 204 9.03 10.71 -9.55
N ASN A 205 8.51 10.96 -10.76
CA ASN A 205 8.13 12.31 -11.19
C ASN A 205 6.69 12.61 -10.80
N PHE A 206 6.41 13.88 -10.50
CA PHE A 206 5.03 14.37 -10.29
C PHE A 206 4.06 14.09 -11.44
N SER A 207 4.58 13.89 -12.66
CA SER A 207 3.76 13.53 -13.83
C SER A 207 3.45 12.03 -13.93
N ASP A 208 4.12 11.19 -13.14
CA ASP A 208 3.93 9.74 -13.17
C ASP A 208 2.60 9.42 -12.46
N PRO A 209 1.69 8.62 -13.06
CA PRO A 209 0.39 8.33 -12.46
C PRO A 209 0.45 7.69 -11.07
N CYS A 210 1.57 7.05 -10.73
CA CYS A 210 1.77 6.40 -9.43
C CYS A 210 2.22 7.34 -8.33
N HIS A 211 2.80 8.50 -8.67
CA HIS A 211 3.48 9.37 -7.72
C HIS A 211 2.55 9.83 -6.60
N TYR A 212 1.44 10.46 -6.95
CA TYR A 212 0.47 10.98 -5.98
C TYR A 212 -0.22 9.87 -5.19
N ILE A 213 -0.55 8.75 -5.84
CA ILE A 213 -1.21 7.61 -5.19
C ILE A 213 -0.31 7.01 -4.13
N GLU A 214 0.97 6.83 -4.44
CA GLU A 214 1.93 6.26 -3.48
C GLU A 214 2.30 7.26 -2.38
N GLU A 215 2.49 8.54 -2.70
CA GLU A 215 2.71 9.60 -1.70
C GLU A 215 1.59 9.65 -0.67
N MET A 216 0.34 9.63 -1.14
CA MET A 216 -0.84 9.61 -0.27
C MET A 216 -0.86 8.36 0.61
N LEU A 217 -0.63 7.17 0.06
CA LEU A 217 -0.62 5.93 0.83
C LEU A 217 0.47 5.95 1.90
N TYR A 218 1.70 6.33 1.53
CA TYR A 218 2.83 6.31 2.45
C TYR A 218 2.67 7.35 3.55
N SER A 219 2.14 8.52 3.23
CA SER A 219 1.79 9.53 4.22
C SER A 219 0.71 9.01 5.19
N MET A 220 -0.35 8.35 4.69
CA MET A 220 -1.38 7.72 5.54
C MET A 220 -0.82 6.63 6.46
N LEU A 221 0.27 5.96 6.06
CA LEU A 221 0.93 4.89 6.81
C LEU A 221 2.08 5.38 7.73
N ASP A 222 2.33 6.69 7.85
CA ASP A 222 3.48 7.28 8.58
C ASP A 222 4.86 6.86 8.05
N ILE A 223 4.94 6.52 6.76
CA ILE A 223 6.20 6.16 6.08
C ILE A 223 6.43 7.02 4.85
N GLY A 224 5.73 8.14 4.73
CA GLY A 224 5.90 9.11 3.66
C GLY A 224 7.08 10.03 3.92
N CYS A 225 7.76 10.48 2.88
CA CYS A 225 8.76 11.55 3.02
C CYS A 225 8.12 12.92 3.30
N LEU A 226 6.82 13.05 3.03
CA LEU A 226 6.01 14.21 3.36
C LEU A 226 4.88 13.79 4.31
N GLU A 227 4.84 14.43 5.48
CA GLU A 227 3.84 14.20 6.51
C GLU A 227 2.71 15.22 6.35
N PHE A 228 1.57 14.76 5.85
CA PHE A 228 0.33 15.56 5.78
C PHE A 228 -0.74 15.06 6.74
N HIS A 229 -0.55 13.84 7.26
CA HIS A 229 -1.50 13.14 8.10
C HIS A 229 -1.17 13.27 9.58
N VAL A 230 -2.21 13.24 10.41
CA VAL A 230 -2.11 13.34 11.86
C VAL A 230 -2.97 12.26 12.52
N GLY A 231 -2.67 11.96 13.78
CA GLY A 231 -3.44 10.99 14.57
C GLY A 231 -3.30 9.56 14.08
N ASN A 232 -4.28 8.72 14.42
CA ASN A 232 -4.25 7.29 14.10
C ASN A 232 -4.85 6.98 12.71
N LEU A 233 -4.36 5.91 12.08
CA LEU A 233 -4.98 5.28 10.92
C LEU A 233 -6.25 4.53 11.34
N ILE A 234 -7.32 4.67 10.57
CA ILE A 234 -8.58 3.95 10.76
C ILE A 234 -8.73 2.94 9.62
N ILE A 235 -9.12 1.70 9.93
CA ILE A 235 -9.43 0.71 8.91
C ILE A 235 -10.80 0.08 9.18
N TYR A 236 -11.69 0.14 8.20
CA TYR A 236 -13.05 -0.38 8.31
C TYR A 236 -13.54 -1.02 7.01
N ASN A 237 -14.69 -1.69 7.05
CA ASN A 237 -15.27 -2.32 5.86
C ASN A 237 -15.76 -1.27 4.87
N GLY A 238 -15.47 -1.47 3.59
CA GLY A 238 -16.02 -0.66 2.50
C GLY A 238 -17.50 -0.97 2.22
N ILE A 239 -18.04 -0.31 1.19
CA ILE A 239 -19.46 -0.44 0.80
C ILE A 239 -19.74 -1.84 0.24
N GLU A 240 -18.83 -2.40 -0.56
CA GLU A 240 -18.99 -3.72 -1.15
C GLU A 240 -18.33 -4.82 -0.30
N ASN A 241 -18.88 -6.03 -0.38
CA ASN A 241 -18.36 -7.16 0.37
C ASN A 241 -16.91 -7.48 -0.02
N GLY A 242 -16.03 -7.54 0.97
CA GLY A 242 -14.60 -7.78 0.77
C GLY A 242 -13.77 -6.52 0.53
N GLN A 243 -14.38 -5.33 0.55
CA GLN A 243 -13.64 -4.07 0.54
C GLN A 243 -13.24 -3.65 1.96
N ILE A 244 -12.11 -2.96 2.05
CA ILE A 244 -11.72 -2.18 3.23
C ILE A 244 -11.41 -0.75 2.80
N ILE A 245 -11.56 0.17 3.73
CA ILE A 245 -11.15 1.56 3.60
C ILE A 245 -10.07 1.81 4.63
N LEU A 246 -8.93 2.31 4.18
CA LEU A 246 -7.95 2.97 5.04
C LEU A 246 -8.32 4.45 5.02
N GLU A 247 -8.39 5.08 6.19
CA GLU A 247 -8.72 6.50 6.32
C GLU A 247 -7.84 7.14 7.39
N ARG A 248 -7.39 8.37 7.14
CA ARG A 248 -6.63 9.12 8.13
C ARG A 248 -6.86 10.62 8.02
N GLU A 249 -6.84 11.28 9.17
CA GLU A 249 -6.97 12.73 9.25
C GLU A 249 -5.72 13.44 8.73
N THR A 250 -5.92 14.62 8.19
CA THR A 250 -4.90 15.53 7.65
C THR A 250 -4.71 16.72 8.59
N GLY A 251 -3.57 17.40 8.49
CA GLY A 251 -3.24 18.57 9.34
C GLY A 251 -4.18 19.78 9.19
N ILE A 252 -5.14 19.75 8.25
CA ILE A 252 -6.10 20.83 7.98
C ILE A 252 -7.55 20.44 8.26
N PHE A 253 -7.77 19.49 9.19
CA PHE A 253 -9.11 19.05 9.63
C PHE A 253 -9.93 18.41 8.51
N SER A 254 -9.27 17.66 7.63
CA SER A 254 -9.90 16.85 6.59
C SER A 254 -9.39 15.41 6.63
N THR A 255 -9.91 14.51 5.79
CA THR A 255 -9.46 13.11 5.72
C THR A 255 -9.06 12.68 4.32
N ASP A 256 -8.05 11.83 4.26
CA ASP A 256 -7.68 11.09 3.06
C ASP A 256 -8.09 9.64 3.27
N PHE A 257 -8.58 9.00 2.22
CA PHE A 257 -8.95 7.60 2.30
C PHE A 257 -8.70 6.83 1.00
N MET A 258 -8.46 5.54 1.16
CA MET A 258 -8.17 4.61 0.08
C MET A 258 -9.00 3.34 0.23
N THR A 259 -9.69 2.99 -0.86
CA THR A 259 -10.52 1.78 -0.92
C THR A 259 -9.71 0.65 -1.54
N PHE A 260 -9.64 -0.46 -0.82
CA PHE A 260 -9.02 -1.68 -1.28
C PHE A 260 -10.05 -2.81 -1.37
N GLU A 261 -9.83 -3.75 -2.27
CA GLU A 261 -10.60 -4.99 -2.38
C GLU A 261 -9.75 -6.20 -2.01
N ASN A 262 -10.36 -7.19 -1.35
CA ASN A 262 -9.67 -8.43 -1.03
C ASN A 262 -9.22 -9.13 -2.33
N HIS A 263 -7.92 -9.33 -2.47
CA HIS A 263 -7.31 -9.89 -3.68
C HIS A 263 -7.81 -11.31 -4.00
N ASN A 264 -8.13 -12.11 -2.99
CA ASN A 264 -8.65 -13.48 -3.19
C ASN A 264 -10.12 -13.50 -3.62
N LEU A 265 -10.87 -12.41 -3.37
CA LEU A 265 -12.25 -12.23 -3.81
C LEU A 265 -12.32 -11.40 -5.10
N SER A 266 -11.24 -10.70 -5.46
CA SER A 266 -11.10 -10.01 -6.74
C SER A 266 -11.25 -11.04 -7.86
N ILE A 267 -12.28 -10.84 -8.68
CA ILE A 267 -12.47 -11.64 -9.88
C ILE A 267 -11.28 -11.29 -10.76
N ASN A 268 -10.35 -12.24 -10.95
CA ASN A 268 -9.32 -12.14 -11.99
C ASN A 268 -9.96 -11.52 -13.24
N GLU A 269 -9.66 -10.26 -13.54
CA GLU A 269 -10.15 -9.62 -14.74
C GLU A 269 -9.55 -10.40 -15.90
N SER A 270 -10.39 -11.27 -16.46
CA SER A 270 -9.96 -12.17 -17.53
C SER A 270 -9.44 -11.31 -18.67
N THR A 271 -8.19 -11.54 -19.08
CA THR A 271 -7.56 -11.00 -20.29
C THR A 271 -8.45 -11.19 -21.53
N LEU A 272 -9.37 -12.15 -21.49
CA LEU A 272 -10.37 -12.41 -22.54
C LEU A 272 -11.47 -11.33 -22.66
N ARG A 273 -11.63 -10.39 -21.70
CA ARG A 273 -12.58 -9.26 -21.81
C ARG A 273 -12.18 -8.24 -22.87
N GLN A 274 -10.89 -8.14 -23.18
CA GLN A 274 -10.37 -7.20 -24.19
C GLN A 274 -10.58 -7.72 -25.63
N ILE A 275 -10.97 -8.99 -25.78
CA ILE A 275 -11.15 -9.63 -27.08
C ILE A 275 -12.47 -9.17 -27.71
N LYS A 276 -12.38 -8.57 -28.91
CA LYS A 276 -13.55 -8.20 -29.71
C LYS A 276 -13.66 -9.08 -30.94
N LEU A 277 -14.84 -9.67 -31.14
CA LEU A 277 -15.18 -10.44 -32.34
C LEU A 277 -16.06 -9.60 -33.26
N PHE A 278 -15.68 -9.48 -34.53
CA PHE A 278 -16.43 -8.71 -35.52
C PHE A 278 -16.37 -9.37 -36.90
N GLN A 279 -17.41 -9.13 -37.70
CA GLN A 279 -17.48 -9.54 -39.10
C GLN A 279 -17.62 -8.29 -39.97
N LEU A 280 -16.72 -8.09 -40.92
CA LEU A 280 -16.88 -7.04 -41.95
C LEU A 280 -17.99 -7.41 -42.95
N GLU A 281 -18.67 -6.40 -43.47
CA GLU A 281 -19.73 -6.58 -44.46
C GLU A 281 -19.17 -7.25 -45.74
N ALA A 282 -19.93 -8.19 -46.31
CA ALA A 282 -19.50 -9.06 -47.43
C ALA A 282 -18.22 -9.89 -47.20
N ASN A 283 -17.70 -9.95 -45.96
CA ASN A 283 -16.52 -10.74 -45.62
C ASN A 283 -16.92 -12.14 -45.09
N PRO A 284 -16.40 -13.25 -45.67
CA PRO A 284 -16.67 -14.60 -45.21
C PRO A 284 -15.94 -14.98 -43.91
N TYR A 285 -15.12 -14.09 -43.34
CA TYR A 285 -14.33 -14.34 -42.14
C TYR A 285 -14.84 -13.57 -40.93
N LEU A 286 -14.83 -14.24 -39.78
CA LEU A 286 -14.94 -13.62 -38.45
C LEU A 286 -13.55 -13.24 -38.00
N GLN A 287 -13.37 -11.98 -37.59
CA GLN A 287 -12.09 -11.43 -37.15
C GLN A 287 -12.10 -11.20 -35.65
N ILE A 288 -10.93 -11.34 -35.06
CA ILE A 288 -10.72 -11.11 -33.63
C ILE A 288 -9.63 -10.05 -33.45
N SER A 289 -9.91 -9.04 -32.62
CA SER A 289 -8.90 -8.06 -32.17
C SER A 289 -8.66 -8.15 -30.67
N GLY A 290 -7.52 -7.63 -30.22
CA GLY A 290 -7.06 -7.75 -28.82
C GLY A 290 -6.25 -9.02 -28.54
N LEU A 291 -5.67 -9.63 -29.58
CA LEU A 291 -4.83 -10.85 -29.49
C LEU A 291 -3.38 -10.52 -29.83
N GLU A 292 -2.65 -9.92 -28.90
CA GLU A 292 -1.19 -9.83 -29.04
C GLU A 292 -0.55 -11.03 -28.34
N ASN A 293 0.06 -11.92 -29.12
CA ASN A 293 0.93 -13.02 -28.67
C ASN A 293 0.32 -14.14 -27.79
N GLN A 294 -0.99 -14.40 -27.87
CA GLN A 294 -1.62 -15.52 -27.14
C GLN A 294 -2.21 -16.59 -28.08
N LEU A 295 -1.80 -17.84 -27.87
CA LEU A 295 -2.43 -19.01 -28.49
C LEU A 295 -3.79 -19.26 -27.82
N ILE A 296 -4.87 -19.03 -28.57
CA ILE A 296 -6.25 -19.27 -28.13
C ILE A 296 -6.82 -20.45 -28.91
N SER A 297 -7.55 -21.32 -28.23
CA SER A 297 -8.37 -22.36 -28.82
C SER A 297 -9.81 -21.88 -28.93
N ILE A 298 -10.45 -22.12 -30.08
CA ILE A 298 -11.80 -21.65 -30.35
C ILE A 298 -12.73 -22.83 -30.61
N GLU A 299 -13.88 -22.81 -29.92
CA GLU A 299 -15.03 -23.67 -30.19
C GLU A 299 -16.25 -22.82 -30.54
N ILE A 300 -17.04 -23.23 -31.53
CA ILE A 300 -18.26 -22.50 -31.91
C ILE A 300 -19.47 -23.42 -31.79
N PHE A 301 -20.52 -22.93 -31.16
CA PHE A 301 -21.79 -23.62 -30.92
C PHE A 301 -22.96 -22.86 -31.54
N ASN A 302 -23.97 -23.57 -32.03
CA ASN A 302 -25.26 -22.97 -32.38
C ASN A 302 -26.18 -22.81 -31.16
N VAL A 303 -27.36 -22.22 -31.37
CA VAL A 303 -28.38 -22.02 -30.33
C VAL A 303 -28.92 -23.31 -29.71
N SER A 304 -28.74 -24.46 -30.37
CA SER A 304 -29.13 -25.77 -29.83
C SER A 304 -28.00 -26.41 -28.99
N GLY A 305 -26.88 -25.72 -28.79
CA GLY A 305 -25.71 -26.24 -28.09
C GLY A 305 -24.88 -27.23 -28.91
N GLN A 306 -25.20 -27.43 -30.19
CA GLN A 306 -24.42 -28.29 -31.07
C GLN A 306 -23.13 -27.56 -31.47
N ARG A 307 -21.99 -28.22 -31.26
CA ARG A 307 -20.68 -27.74 -31.68
C ARG A 307 -20.52 -27.83 -33.20
N ILE A 308 -20.19 -26.71 -33.84
CA ILE A 308 -20.04 -26.53 -35.29
C ILE A 308 -18.56 -26.44 -35.69
N VAL A 309 -17.73 -25.81 -34.84
CA VAL A 309 -16.27 -25.77 -35.00
C VAL A 309 -15.64 -26.42 -33.79
N SER A 310 -14.74 -27.36 -34.05
CA SER A 310 -13.95 -28.06 -33.03
C SER A 310 -12.65 -27.32 -32.78
N GLU A 311 -12.06 -27.55 -31.61
CA GLU A 311 -10.87 -26.88 -31.10
C GLU A 311 -9.76 -26.78 -32.16
N THR A 312 -9.50 -25.56 -32.60
CA THR A 312 -8.41 -25.25 -33.53
C THR A 312 -7.48 -24.24 -32.86
N PRO A 313 -6.16 -24.50 -32.81
CA PRO A 313 -5.21 -23.49 -32.38
C PRO A 313 -5.31 -22.30 -33.33
N PHE A 314 -5.61 -21.14 -32.76
CA PHE A 314 -5.99 -19.96 -33.53
C PHE A 314 -4.78 -19.07 -33.80
N GLU A 315 -3.99 -19.41 -34.82
CA GLU A 315 -2.76 -18.68 -35.17
C GLU A 315 -2.99 -17.50 -36.14
N ILE A 316 -4.17 -17.37 -36.78
CA ILE A 316 -4.36 -16.49 -37.95
C ILE A 316 -5.42 -15.37 -37.73
N ASN A 317 -5.86 -15.12 -36.49
CA ASN A 317 -6.81 -14.03 -36.14
C ASN A 317 -8.13 -13.99 -36.94
N SER A 318 -8.46 -15.04 -37.72
CA SER A 318 -9.65 -15.11 -38.56
C SER A 318 -10.23 -16.53 -38.71
N ILE A 319 -11.57 -16.66 -38.67
CA ILE A 319 -12.31 -17.92 -38.86
C ILE A 319 -13.19 -17.81 -40.11
N ASN A 320 -13.10 -18.77 -41.03
CA ASN A 320 -14.01 -18.82 -42.17
C ASN A 320 -15.42 -19.26 -41.75
N ILE A 321 -16.37 -18.34 -41.82
CA ILE A 321 -17.79 -18.52 -41.46
C ILE A 321 -18.70 -18.49 -42.70
N SER A 322 -18.17 -18.72 -43.90
CA SER A 322 -18.95 -18.73 -45.16
C SER A 322 -20.07 -19.77 -45.19
N LYS A 323 -19.84 -20.93 -44.55
CA LYS A 323 -20.79 -22.05 -44.51
C LYS A 323 -21.84 -21.91 -43.39
N PHE A 324 -21.75 -20.87 -42.56
CA PHE A 324 -22.64 -20.68 -41.42
C PHE A 324 -23.95 -20.08 -41.90
N LYS A 325 -25.07 -20.65 -41.45
CA LYS A 325 -26.39 -20.07 -41.68
C LYS A 325 -26.54 -18.76 -40.90
N LYS A 326 -27.39 -17.85 -41.38
CA LYS A 326 -27.78 -16.65 -40.62
C LYS A 326 -28.37 -17.06 -39.27
N GLY A 327 -28.01 -16.36 -38.20
CA GLY A 327 -28.45 -16.69 -36.85
C GLY A 327 -27.40 -16.44 -35.76
N LEU A 328 -27.78 -16.75 -34.53
CA LEU A 328 -26.95 -16.56 -33.34
C LEU A 328 -26.04 -17.77 -33.11
N TYR A 329 -24.80 -17.50 -32.71
CA TYR A 329 -23.78 -18.47 -32.35
C TYR A 329 -23.13 -18.07 -31.02
N PHE A 330 -22.62 -19.06 -30.30
CA PHE A 330 -21.83 -18.90 -29.09
C PHE A 330 -20.41 -19.32 -29.39
N ILE A 331 -19.45 -18.43 -29.13
CA ILE A 331 -18.03 -18.65 -29.42
C ILE A 331 -17.31 -18.75 -28.09
N LYS A 332 -16.78 -19.93 -27.81
CA LYS A 332 -15.97 -20.20 -26.63
C LYS A 332 -14.51 -20.02 -27.00
N LEU A 333 -13.83 -19.15 -26.27
CA LEU A 333 -12.40 -18.89 -26.34
C LEU A 333 -11.75 -19.56 -25.14
N SER A 334 -10.67 -20.30 -25.35
CA SER A 334 -9.88 -20.88 -24.26
C SER A 334 -8.40 -20.59 -24.47
N THR A 335 -7.69 -20.16 -23.44
CA THR A 335 -6.23 -19.93 -23.48
C THR A 335 -5.47 -21.15 -22.99
N SER A 336 -4.15 -21.20 -23.25
CA SER A 336 -3.27 -22.27 -22.76
C SER A 336 -3.23 -22.40 -21.22
N ASN A 337 -3.57 -21.35 -20.49
CA ASN A 337 -3.69 -21.35 -19.02
C ASN A 337 -5.12 -21.70 -18.53
N ASN A 338 -5.97 -22.30 -19.38
CA ASN A 338 -7.34 -22.73 -19.08
C ASN A 338 -8.34 -21.60 -18.73
N GLN A 339 -8.03 -20.33 -18.99
CA GLN A 339 -9.07 -19.29 -18.91
C GLN A 339 -10.05 -19.47 -20.07
N GLN A 340 -11.35 -19.28 -19.79
CA GLN A 340 -12.42 -19.43 -20.77
C GLN A 340 -13.32 -18.21 -20.81
N SER A 341 -13.81 -17.87 -22.01
CA SER A 341 -14.80 -16.82 -22.22
C SER A 341 -15.78 -17.23 -23.31
N VAL A 342 -17.04 -16.82 -23.19
CA VAL A 342 -18.09 -17.11 -24.17
C VAL A 342 -18.66 -15.80 -24.70
N VAL A 343 -18.55 -15.59 -26.01
CA VAL A 343 -19.06 -14.40 -26.70
C VAL A 343 -20.21 -14.79 -27.63
N LYS A 344 -21.25 -13.95 -27.66
CA LYS A 344 -22.39 -14.10 -28.57
C LYS A 344 -22.07 -13.43 -29.91
N PHE A 345 -22.24 -14.15 -31.01
CA PHE A 345 -22.02 -13.65 -32.36
C PHE A 345 -23.27 -13.84 -33.22
N LEU A 346 -23.75 -12.76 -33.85
CA LEU A 346 -24.89 -12.80 -34.77
C LEU A 346 -24.41 -12.74 -36.22
N LYS A 347 -24.56 -13.85 -36.95
CA LYS A 347 -24.32 -13.92 -38.40
C LYS A 347 -25.49 -13.26 -39.13
N LYS A 348 -25.22 -12.13 -39.78
CA LYS A 348 -26.20 -11.36 -40.57
C LYS A 348 -26.50 -11.95 -41.94
#